data_AF-A0A0E9NSD3-F1
#
_entry.id   AF-A0A0E9NSD3-F1
#
_cell.length_a   1.000
_cell.length_b   1.000
_cell.length_c   1.000
_cell.angle_alpha   90.00
_cell.angle_beta   90.00
_cell.angle_gamma   90.00
#
_symmetry.space_group_name_H-M   'P 1'
#
loop_
_entity.id
_entity.type
_entity.pdbx_description
1 polymer ?
#
loop_
_entity_poly.entity_id
_entity_poly.type
_entity_poly.pdbx_seq_one_letter_code
_entity_poly.pdbx_strand_id
1 'polypeptide(L)'
;MTDTSPEQDFAKTNEAKLPHLMIMASPIPPLGIQNCSRCPTYTYTVSPAKGHWKRCSYRTTRGFQRMLTWLCGTAITLFILSKLHDRQTSREDASIDLQVPGSIQHEEDGVVRNTDEVTFEENAQVPLAPLTPTTYKGRPKPPGADKILLIIKTGATVLWDRIPIHLATSLRDGSVPNFLIYSDQEDTVAGVQIYDALVNVSPHYKTHHRDFELYRHQVALRTGGPGKTTIFKGDIGKAGWRLDKYKFVPALVDAYKRYPDMEWYVMVDCDTYIIWQNLVRWLNTLNSSEAIYTGAPTWTDKQLFAHGGAGIIMSKALLKATVATPEYDQHRWEGEKTSFGDHVLAKSFKDLGFGFWRSETMKLIFQREPPDMVTYREDRWCRPIMTLHHLDAREMGMLYEFEKAMMPEEGYIKYADIYDYFIAHQLTPELPSWDNNARSVKYRRSDPTPNDPPDRAPWYDKENCRTACEAWERCLAWRWEEGYCALGDFVQFGKGREGVVSGFMVGRIGECELFIFSYISYCCVVSYH
;
A
#
# COMPACT_ATOMS: atom_id res chain seq x y z
N MET A 1 27.55 -53.10 -5.86
CA MET A 1 26.38 -53.98 -5.99
C MET A 1 25.19 -53.09 -6.26
N THR A 2 24.94 -52.95 -7.55
CA THR A 2 23.82 -52.25 -8.17
C THR A 2 22.56 -53.08 -8.00
N ASP A 3 21.41 -52.43 -7.75
CA ASP A 3 20.18 -52.98 -8.30
C ASP A 3 19.19 -51.89 -8.68
N THR A 4 18.53 -52.15 -9.79
CA THR A 4 17.86 -51.24 -10.71
C THR A 4 16.33 -51.38 -10.60
N SER A 5 15.67 -50.29 -11.00
CA SER A 5 14.23 -50.16 -11.32
C SER A 5 13.60 -51.39 -12.03
N PRO A 6 12.27 -51.55 -11.90
CA PRO A 6 11.47 -51.97 -13.04
C PRO A 6 10.43 -50.90 -13.45
N GLU A 7 10.57 -50.44 -14.70
CA GLU A 7 9.49 -49.90 -15.51
C GLU A 7 8.59 -51.05 -15.98
N GLN A 8 7.27 -50.86 -15.93
CA GLN A 8 6.33 -51.59 -16.79
C GLN A 8 5.22 -50.67 -17.31
N ASP A 9 5.12 -50.69 -18.64
CA ASP A 9 4.10 -50.14 -19.51
C ASP A 9 2.66 -50.52 -19.12
N PHE A 10 1.73 -49.58 -19.28
CA PHE A 10 0.37 -49.90 -19.73
C PHE A 10 -0.09 -48.87 -20.77
N ALA A 11 -0.30 -49.37 -21.98
CA ALA A 11 -0.89 -48.64 -23.10
C ALA A 11 -2.43 -48.76 -23.09
N LYS A 12 -3.06 -47.64 -23.48
CA LYS A 12 -4.38 -47.48 -24.14
C LYS A 12 -5.65 -47.87 -23.38
N THR A 13 -6.53 -46.88 -23.16
CA THR A 13 -7.90 -46.91 -23.70
C THR A 13 -8.59 -45.54 -23.62
N ASN A 14 -9.25 -45.21 -24.74
CA ASN A 14 -10.45 -44.39 -24.95
C ASN A 14 -10.43 -42.87 -24.79
N GLU A 15 -10.50 -42.25 -25.98
CA GLU A 15 -10.96 -40.91 -26.28
C GLU A 15 -12.33 -40.58 -25.64
N ALA A 16 -12.39 -39.46 -24.92
CA ALA A 16 -13.61 -38.69 -24.76
C ALA A 16 -13.30 -37.23 -25.14
N LYS A 17 -13.98 -36.76 -26.18
CA LYS A 17 -13.85 -35.43 -26.79
C LYS A 17 -14.08 -34.32 -25.76
N LEU A 18 -13.05 -33.52 -25.49
CA LEU A 18 -13.16 -32.21 -24.85
C LEU A 18 -13.52 -31.17 -25.92
N PRO A 19 -14.50 -30.27 -25.68
CA PRO A 19 -14.77 -29.19 -26.62
C PRO A 19 -13.61 -28.18 -26.57
N HIS A 20 -13.11 -27.83 -27.76
CA HIS A 20 -12.15 -26.75 -27.96
C HIS A 20 -12.73 -25.43 -27.42
N LEU A 21 -12.26 -24.99 -26.26
CA LEU A 21 -12.47 -23.62 -25.80
C LEU A 21 -11.48 -22.73 -26.57
N MET A 22 -12.01 -22.05 -27.58
CA MET A 22 -11.31 -21.02 -28.34
C MET A 22 -10.96 -19.88 -27.38
N ILE A 23 -9.69 -19.79 -26.97
CA ILE A 23 -9.17 -18.64 -26.24
C ILE A 23 -9.10 -17.48 -27.25
N MET A 24 -10.20 -16.74 -27.37
CA MET A 24 -10.20 -15.43 -28.02
C MET A 24 -9.44 -14.48 -27.10
N ALA A 25 -8.16 -14.27 -27.39
CA ALA A 25 -7.41 -13.15 -26.84
C ALA A 25 -8.06 -11.85 -27.36
N SER A 26 -8.96 -11.27 -26.55
CA SER A 26 -9.48 -9.94 -26.83
C SER A 26 -8.36 -8.91 -26.62
N PRO A 27 -8.20 -7.93 -27.53
CA PRO A 27 -7.24 -6.85 -27.34
C PRO A 27 -7.65 -6.01 -26.12
N ILE A 28 -6.75 -5.96 -25.15
CA ILE A 28 -6.86 -5.14 -23.95
C ILE A 28 -6.94 -3.67 -24.37
N PRO A 29 -7.93 -2.87 -23.90
CA PRO A 29 -7.85 -1.43 -24.07
C PRO A 29 -6.66 -0.92 -23.25
N PRO A 30 -5.73 -0.13 -23.83
CA PRO A 30 -4.64 0.43 -23.05
C PRO A 30 -5.26 1.34 -21.99
N LEU A 31 -4.91 1.10 -20.72
CA LEU A 31 -5.00 2.14 -19.71
C LEU A 31 -4.05 3.26 -20.17
N GLY A 32 -4.62 4.21 -20.90
CA GLY A 32 -3.89 5.37 -21.39
C GLY A 32 -3.20 6.05 -20.23
N ILE A 33 -1.92 6.39 -20.42
CA ILE A 33 -1.22 7.38 -19.63
C ILE A 33 -2.12 8.63 -19.66
N GLN A 34 -2.85 8.88 -18.56
CA GLN A 34 -3.73 10.05 -18.50
C GLN A 34 -2.84 11.30 -18.40
N ASN A 35 -2.95 12.14 -19.43
CA ASN A 35 -2.34 13.46 -19.48
C ASN A 35 -2.76 14.29 -18.26
N CYS A 36 -1.75 14.92 -17.65
CA CYS A 36 -1.86 15.74 -16.45
C CYS A 36 -2.78 16.96 -16.71
N SER A 37 -3.95 16.99 -16.06
CA SER A 37 -4.98 18.04 -16.21
C SER A 37 -4.68 19.29 -15.37
N ARG A 38 -3.55 19.96 -15.63
CA ARG A 38 -3.27 21.35 -15.19
C ARG A 38 -3.10 22.30 -16.38
N CYS A 39 -4.04 22.28 -17.33
CA CYS A 39 -4.12 23.29 -18.39
C CYS A 39 -5.49 23.98 -18.37
N PRO A 40 -5.58 25.33 -18.32
CA PRO A 40 -6.84 26.02 -18.52
C PRO A 40 -7.29 25.88 -19.98
N THR A 41 -8.47 25.32 -20.20
CA THR A 41 -9.11 25.23 -21.51
C THR A 41 -9.67 26.59 -21.91
N TYR A 42 -9.01 27.29 -22.85
CA TYR A 42 -9.66 28.35 -23.62
C TYR A 42 -10.36 27.72 -24.82
N THR A 43 -11.69 27.72 -24.80
CA THR A 43 -12.52 27.32 -25.94
C THR A 43 -12.58 28.45 -26.96
N TYR A 44 -12.07 28.21 -28.16
CA TYR A 44 -12.43 28.99 -29.35
C TYR A 44 -13.24 28.11 -30.30
N THR A 45 -14.45 28.56 -30.64
CA THR A 45 -15.30 27.99 -31.68
C THR A 45 -14.81 28.45 -33.04
N VAL A 46 -14.53 27.51 -33.95
CA VAL A 46 -14.33 27.81 -35.38
C VAL A 46 -15.20 26.89 -36.22
N SER A 47 -16.08 27.53 -37.01
CA SER A 47 -16.99 26.94 -37.99
C SER A 47 -16.24 26.46 -39.25
N PRO A 48 -16.71 25.42 -39.98
CA PRO A 48 -15.91 24.80 -41.05
C PRO A 48 -16.04 25.56 -42.37
N ALA A 49 -14.90 25.97 -42.94
CA ALA A 49 -14.82 26.43 -44.33
C ALA A 49 -13.72 25.67 -45.11
N LYS A 50 -14.21 24.90 -46.08
CA LYS A 50 -13.62 24.37 -47.31
C LYS A 50 -12.15 24.70 -47.65
N GLY A 51 -11.39 23.66 -48.02
CA GLY A 51 -10.71 23.64 -49.31
C GLY A 51 -9.17 23.54 -49.33
N HIS A 52 -8.71 22.49 -50.02
CA HIS A 52 -7.43 22.36 -50.74
C HIS A 52 -6.11 22.13 -49.97
N TRP A 53 -5.66 20.87 -50.05
CA TRP A 53 -4.27 20.46 -49.87
C TRP A 53 -3.37 21.08 -50.95
N LYS A 54 -2.38 21.88 -50.54
CA LYS A 54 -1.14 22.09 -51.30
C LYS A 54 0.06 21.89 -50.39
N ARG A 55 0.95 21.02 -50.87
CA ARG A 55 2.27 20.70 -50.35
C ARG A 55 3.12 21.98 -50.29
N CYS A 56 3.60 22.36 -49.10
CA CYS A 56 4.64 23.39 -48.95
C CYS A 56 5.77 22.85 -48.08
N SER A 57 6.93 22.71 -48.70
CA SER A 57 8.25 22.58 -48.08
C SER A 57 8.57 23.88 -47.32
N TYR A 58 9.10 23.79 -46.09
CA TYR A 58 9.75 24.93 -45.44
C TYR A 58 11.09 24.55 -44.81
N ARG A 59 12.12 25.23 -45.32
CA ARG A 59 13.42 25.45 -44.70
C ARG A 59 13.24 26.07 -43.31
N THR A 60 13.94 25.51 -42.33
CA THR A 60 14.12 26.09 -41.00
C THR A 60 14.82 27.43 -41.10
N THR A 61 14.15 28.51 -40.69
CA THR A 61 14.78 29.82 -40.49
C THR A 61 15.05 30.02 -39.00
N ARG A 62 16.27 30.47 -38.68
CA ARG A 62 16.80 30.71 -37.32
C ARG A 62 15.95 31.64 -36.43
N GLY A 63 14.87 32.25 -36.95
CA GLY A 63 13.93 33.07 -36.20
C GLY A 63 12.96 32.27 -35.31
N PHE A 64 12.52 31.08 -35.74
CA PHE A 64 11.54 30.28 -34.98
C PHE A 64 12.15 29.69 -33.69
N GLN A 65 13.42 29.33 -33.75
CA GLN A 65 14.16 28.78 -32.62
C GLN A 65 14.44 29.83 -31.54
N ARG A 66 14.67 31.10 -31.94
CA ARG A 66 14.82 32.24 -31.02
C ARG A 66 13.50 32.64 -30.36
N MET A 67 12.38 32.54 -31.08
CA MET A 67 11.06 32.81 -30.53
C MET A 67 10.65 31.75 -29.49
N LEU A 68 10.96 30.46 -29.73
CA LEU A 68 10.74 29.39 -28.74
C LEU A 68 11.62 29.52 -27.49
N THR A 69 12.90 29.91 -27.63
CA THR A 69 13.77 30.13 -26.46
C THR A 69 13.30 31.33 -25.64
N TRP A 70 12.80 32.38 -26.29
CA TRP A 70 12.29 33.56 -25.60
C TRP A 70 10.98 33.24 -24.87
N LEU A 71 10.05 32.51 -25.50
CA LEU A 71 8.77 32.11 -24.88
C LEU A 71 8.97 31.14 -23.70
N CYS A 72 9.87 30.15 -23.82
CA CYS A 72 10.23 29.28 -22.70
C CYS A 72 10.94 30.04 -21.58
N GLY A 73 11.83 30.98 -21.91
CA GLY A 73 12.50 31.83 -20.93
C GLY A 73 11.52 32.71 -20.15
N THR A 74 10.52 33.29 -20.82
CA THR A 74 9.48 34.08 -20.16
C THR A 74 8.56 33.24 -19.29
N ALA A 75 8.21 32.02 -19.70
CA ALA A 75 7.36 31.13 -18.91
C ALA A 75 8.06 30.65 -17.62
N ILE A 76 9.35 30.31 -17.71
CA ILE A 76 10.16 29.95 -16.54
C ILE A 76 10.33 31.15 -15.60
N THR A 77 10.58 32.34 -16.15
CA THR A 77 10.72 33.57 -15.34
C THR A 77 9.42 33.93 -14.63
N LEU A 78 8.27 33.82 -15.30
CA LEU A 78 6.96 34.07 -14.70
C LEU A 78 6.59 33.04 -13.62
N PHE A 79 6.99 31.77 -13.80
CA PHE A 79 6.79 30.73 -12.78
C PHE A 79 7.68 30.94 -11.54
N ILE A 80 8.94 31.32 -11.74
CA ILE A 80 9.85 31.69 -10.64
C ILE A 80 9.32 32.93 -9.90
N LEU A 81 8.84 33.95 -10.63
CA LEU A 81 8.25 35.14 -10.03
C LEU A 81 6.95 34.83 -9.28
N SER A 82 6.10 33.91 -9.76
CA SER A 82 4.90 33.49 -9.03
C SER A 82 5.26 32.75 -7.73
N LYS A 83 6.28 31.89 -7.75
CA LYS A 83 6.78 31.19 -6.54
C LYS A 83 7.48 32.13 -5.55
N LEU A 84 8.13 33.18 -6.03
CA LEU A 84 8.70 34.23 -5.19
C LEU A 84 7.61 35.14 -4.59
N HIS A 85 6.54 35.41 -5.35
CA HIS A 85 5.39 36.17 -4.87
C HIS A 85 4.62 35.40 -3.78
N ASP A 86 4.36 34.10 -3.95
CA ASP A 86 3.77 33.23 -2.92
C ASP A 86 4.64 33.12 -1.65
N ARG A 87 5.97 33.23 -1.79
CA ARG A 87 6.91 33.29 -0.65
C ARG A 87 6.95 34.65 0.05
N GLN A 88 6.59 35.74 -0.63
CA GLN A 88 6.48 37.07 -0.02
C GLN A 88 5.12 37.27 0.65
N THR A 89 4.02 36.82 0.06
CA THR A 89 2.67 36.92 0.64
C THR A 89 2.51 36.05 1.89
N SER A 90 3.21 34.91 1.98
CA SER A 90 3.29 34.11 3.21
C SER A 90 4.17 34.71 4.32
N ARG A 91 4.88 35.81 4.05
CA ARG A 91 5.79 36.47 5.01
C ARG A 91 5.21 37.76 5.61
N GLU A 92 4.10 38.28 5.10
CA GLU A 92 3.49 39.55 5.57
C GLU A 92 2.30 39.37 6.53
N ASP A 93 1.75 38.16 6.73
CA ASP A 93 0.62 37.91 7.65
C ASP A 93 1.00 37.10 8.92
N ALA A 94 2.11 37.47 9.56
CA ALA A 94 2.46 36.96 10.89
C ALA A 94 3.02 38.08 11.79
N SER A 95 2.16 39.01 12.19
CA SER A 95 2.39 39.83 13.39
C SER A 95 1.41 39.38 14.47
N ILE A 96 1.85 38.44 15.30
CA ILE A 96 1.20 38.14 16.58
C ILE A 96 1.94 38.95 17.64
N ASP A 97 1.21 39.90 18.23
CA ASP A 97 1.68 40.79 19.29
C ASP A 97 1.86 39.98 20.59
N LEU A 98 3.10 39.57 20.86
CA LEU A 98 3.50 38.91 22.10
C LEU A 98 3.79 39.99 23.15
N GLN A 99 2.78 40.32 23.96
CA GLN A 99 3.00 41.07 25.20
C GLN A 99 3.78 40.22 26.20
N VAL A 100 5.03 40.59 26.44
CA VAL A 100 5.91 40.03 27.48
C VAL A 100 5.71 40.83 28.78
N PRO A 101 5.25 40.23 29.89
CA PRO A 101 5.29 40.89 31.18
C PRO A 101 6.63 40.66 31.88
N GLY A 102 7.29 41.76 32.27
CA GLY A 102 7.95 41.91 33.56
C GLY A 102 9.27 41.17 33.79
N SER A 103 10.36 41.94 33.70
CA SER A 103 11.67 41.65 34.29
C SER A 103 11.59 41.32 35.79
N ILE A 104 12.17 40.20 36.21
CA ILE A 104 12.44 39.91 37.63
C ILE A 104 13.92 40.20 37.91
N GLN A 105 14.16 41.16 38.80
CA GLN A 105 15.47 41.50 39.33
C GLN A 105 15.91 40.48 40.39
N HIS A 106 17.22 40.24 40.45
CA HIS A 106 17.90 39.50 41.50
C HIS A 106 17.84 40.26 42.83
N GLU A 107 17.49 39.55 43.91
CA GLU A 107 17.86 39.93 45.27
C GLU A 107 18.18 38.67 46.10
N GLU A 108 19.30 38.72 46.81
CA GLU A 108 19.85 37.67 47.66
C GLU A 108 19.24 37.69 49.09
N ASP A 109 19.41 36.56 49.77
CA ASP A 109 19.38 36.34 51.23
C ASP A 109 18.06 36.38 52.01
N GLY A 110 17.71 35.23 52.61
CA GLY A 110 16.79 35.19 53.75
C GLY A 110 16.15 33.82 54.03
N VAL A 111 16.66 33.12 55.04
CA VAL A 111 16.03 31.93 55.64
C VAL A 111 14.68 32.30 56.24
N VAL A 112 13.57 31.72 55.77
CA VAL A 112 12.29 31.72 56.50
C VAL A 112 11.62 30.34 56.44
N ARG A 113 11.03 30.00 57.59
CA ARG A 113 10.57 28.69 58.04
C ARG A 113 9.34 28.21 57.29
N ASN A 114 9.28 26.89 57.16
CA ASN A 114 8.21 26.11 56.56
C ASN A 114 6.98 26.07 57.50
N THR A 115 5.98 26.91 57.23
CA THR A 115 4.60 26.76 57.72
C THR A 115 3.69 27.53 56.79
N ASP A 116 3.11 26.88 55.78
CA ASP A 116 1.83 27.30 55.18
C ASP A 116 1.19 26.07 54.52
N GLU A 117 -0.04 25.75 54.95
CA GLU A 117 -0.91 24.76 54.34
C GLU A 117 -1.18 25.15 52.88
N VAL A 118 -0.89 24.24 51.94
CA VAL A 118 -1.28 24.41 50.54
C VAL A 118 -2.79 24.21 50.44
N THR A 119 -3.55 25.30 50.48
CA THR A 119 -4.95 25.31 50.05
C THR A 119 -4.97 25.22 48.53
N PHE A 120 -5.45 24.08 48.00
CA PHE A 120 -5.78 23.96 46.59
C PHE A 120 -7.00 24.83 46.32
N GLU A 121 -6.80 25.96 45.64
CA GLU A 121 -7.91 26.66 45.01
C GLU A 121 -8.52 25.71 43.97
N GLU A 122 -9.80 25.40 44.18
CA GLU A 122 -10.63 24.64 43.27
C GLU A 122 -10.73 25.44 41.96
N ASN A 123 -9.85 25.11 41.01
CA ASN A 123 -9.85 25.72 39.69
C ASN A 123 -11.25 25.63 39.09
N ALA A 124 -11.85 26.80 38.84
CA ALA A 124 -13.16 26.95 38.26
C ALA A 124 -13.32 25.99 37.08
N GLN A 125 -14.34 25.12 37.15
CA GLN A 125 -14.74 24.26 36.04
C GLN A 125 -15.00 25.15 34.82
N VAL A 126 -14.06 25.16 33.87
CA VAL A 126 -14.32 25.64 32.52
C VAL A 126 -15.45 24.75 31.99
N PRO A 127 -16.65 25.28 31.70
CA PRO A 127 -17.73 24.46 31.19
C PRO A 127 -17.25 23.85 29.87
N LEU A 128 -17.12 22.53 29.82
CA LEU A 128 -16.96 21.82 28.55
C LEU A 128 -18.20 22.16 27.73
N ALA A 129 -18.03 23.01 26.73
CA ALA A 129 -19.07 23.25 25.74
C ALA A 129 -19.50 21.87 25.20
N PRO A 130 -20.81 21.56 25.16
CA PRO A 130 -21.28 20.33 24.55
C PRO A 130 -20.69 20.27 23.16
N LEU A 131 -19.96 19.20 22.84
CA LEU A 131 -19.55 18.92 21.47
C LEU A 131 -20.84 18.81 20.67
N THR A 132 -21.23 19.89 19.98
CA THR A 132 -22.28 19.83 18.98
C THR A 132 -21.88 18.73 18.01
N PRO A 133 -22.74 17.74 17.72
CA PRO A 133 -22.41 16.71 16.74
C PRO A 133 -22.17 17.41 15.41
N THR A 134 -20.91 17.68 15.10
CA THR A 134 -20.52 18.00 13.74
C THR A 134 -20.94 16.79 12.94
N THR A 135 -21.81 16.98 11.95
CA THR A 135 -22.09 15.96 10.95
C THR A 135 -20.75 15.53 10.37
N TYR A 136 -20.24 14.41 10.84
CA TYR A 136 -18.96 13.87 10.44
C TYR A 136 -19.02 13.67 8.93
N LYS A 137 -18.34 14.55 8.18
CA LYS A 137 -18.31 14.46 6.72
C LYS A 137 -17.18 13.53 6.33
N GLY A 138 -17.55 12.26 6.20
CA GLY A 138 -16.71 11.18 5.70
C GLY A 138 -16.28 11.34 4.25
N ARG A 139 -15.51 10.37 3.73
CA ARG A 139 -15.27 10.25 2.28
C ARG A 139 -16.61 9.92 1.60
N PRO A 140 -16.89 10.45 0.40
CA PRO A 140 -18.09 10.07 -0.34
C PRO A 140 -17.99 8.61 -0.76
N LYS A 141 -19.12 7.92 -0.81
CA LYS A 141 -19.19 6.56 -1.36
C LYS A 141 -18.90 6.58 -2.87
N PRO A 142 -17.85 5.91 -3.37
CA PRO A 142 -17.59 5.85 -4.80
C PRO A 142 -18.70 5.09 -5.55
N PRO A 143 -19.03 5.49 -6.79
CA PRO A 143 -19.97 4.72 -7.63
C PRO A 143 -19.52 3.26 -7.78
N GLY A 144 -20.41 2.31 -7.51
CA GLY A 144 -20.12 0.87 -7.57
C GLY A 144 -19.65 0.24 -6.25
N ALA A 145 -19.38 1.03 -5.21
CA ALA A 145 -18.97 0.51 -3.90
C ALA A 145 -20.01 -0.43 -3.25
N ASP A 146 -21.30 -0.23 -3.56
CA ASP A 146 -22.41 -1.08 -3.10
C ASP A 146 -22.40 -2.50 -3.70
N LYS A 147 -21.59 -2.73 -4.74
CA LYS A 147 -21.45 -4.03 -5.41
C LYS A 147 -20.24 -4.83 -4.92
N ILE A 148 -19.49 -4.29 -3.96
CA ILE A 148 -18.24 -4.86 -3.44
C ILE A 148 -18.46 -5.25 -1.98
N LEU A 149 -18.01 -6.44 -1.60
CA LEU A 149 -17.89 -6.86 -0.20
C LEU A 149 -16.44 -6.84 0.24
N LEU A 150 -16.16 -6.08 1.30
CA LEU A 150 -14.88 -6.09 1.99
C LEU A 150 -14.88 -7.14 3.11
N ILE A 151 -13.96 -8.10 3.04
CA ILE A 151 -13.76 -9.15 4.03
C ILE A 151 -12.46 -8.84 4.77
N ILE A 152 -12.55 -8.48 6.04
CA ILE A 152 -11.38 -8.14 6.87
C ILE A 152 -11.08 -9.34 7.77
N LYS A 153 -9.86 -9.87 7.70
CA LYS A 153 -9.36 -10.88 8.64
C LYS A 153 -8.53 -10.24 9.75
N THR A 154 -8.71 -10.76 10.95
CA THR A 154 -7.88 -10.45 12.13
C THR A 154 -7.68 -11.69 12.98
N GLY A 155 -6.86 -11.63 14.01
CA GLY A 155 -6.81 -12.65 15.05
C GLY A 155 -7.28 -12.07 16.38
N ALA A 156 -7.90 -12.87 17.24
CA ALA A 156 -8.51 -12.36 18.46
C ALA A 156 -7.47 -11.73 19.40
N THR A 157 -6.19 -12.13 19.30
CA THR A 157 -5.08 -11.58 20.10
C THR A 157 -4.64 -10.18 19.69
N VAL A 158 -5.00 -9.70 18.49
CA VAL A 158 -4.64 -8.37 17.96
C VAL A 158 -5.87 -7.55 17.55
N LEU A 159 -7.07 -8.10 17.77
CA LEU A 159 -8.33 -7.54 17.33
C LEU A 159 -8.57 -6.14 17.89
N TRP A 160 -8.33 -5.94 19.19
CA TRP A 160 -8.52 -4.65 19.85
C TRP A 160 -7.46 -3.60 19.49
N ASP A 161 -6.30 -4.01 19.01
CA ASP A 161 -5.27 -3.08 18.54
C ASP A 161 -5.52 -2.62 17.10
N ARG A 162 -6.21 -3.44 16.29
CA ARG A 162 -6.27 -3.26 14.83
C ARG A 162 -7.65 -2.95 14.27
N ILE A 163 -8.73 -3.41 14.90
CA ILE A 163 -10.10 -3.18 14.39
C ILE A 163 -10.68 -1.80 14.75
N PRO A 164 -10.49 -1.26 15.97
CA PRO A 164 -11.11 0.01 16.35
C PRO A 164 -10.77 1.17 15.41
N ILE A 165 -9.56 1.22 14.86
CA ILE A 165 -9.19 2.28 13.91
C ILE A 165 -10.05 2.23 12.64
N HIS A 166 -10.33 1.06 12.08
CA HIS A 166 -11.20 0.91 10.90
C HIS A 166 -12.62 1.39 11.19
N LEU A 167 -13.14 1.04 12.38
CA LEU A 167 -14.48 1.43 12.85
C LEU A 167 -14.58 2.91 13.25
N ALA A 168 -13.45 3.57 13.51
CA ALA A 168 -13.39 5.00 13.72
C ALA A 168 -13.23 5.79 12.40
N THR A 169 -12.71 5.13 11.34
CA THR A 169 -12.31 5.76 10.07
C THR A 169 -13.06 5.16 8.87
N SER A 170 -12.40 4.32 8.07
CA SER A 170 -12.83 3.84 6.76
C SER A 170 -14.16 3.11 6.73
N LEU A 171 -14.55 2.44 7.81
CA LEU A 171 -15.83 1.71 7.91
C LEU A 171 -16.95 2.56 8.52
N ARG A 172 -16.62 3.67 9.17
CA ARG A 172 -17.60 4.56 9.80
C ARG A 172 -18.23 5.53 8.81
N ASP A 173 -17.46 5.90 7.80
CA ASP A 173 -17.71 7.10 7.01
C ASP A 173 -18.73 6.91 5.87
N GLY A 174 -19.25 5.68 5.73
CA GLY A 174 -20.25 5.29 4.73
C GLY A 174 -19.68 5.01 3.33
N SER A 175 -18.37 5.16 3.11
CA SER A 175 -17.75 4.89 1.81
C SER A 175 -17.63 3.40 1.48
N VAL A 176 -17.54 2.55 2.52
CA VAL A 176 -17.49 1.08 2.42
C VAL A 176 -18.82 0.50 2.94
N PRO A 177 -19.85 0.34 2.10
CA PRO A 177 -21.19 0.00 2.56
C PRO A 177 -21.35 -1.47 2.99
N ASN A 178 -20.58 -2.39 2.41
CA ASN A 178 -20.68 -3.81 2.71
C ASN A 178 -19.33 -4.33 3.22
N PHE A 179 -19.30 -4.79 4.47
CA PHE A 179 -18.12 -5.42 5.03
C PHE A 179 -18.48 -6.52 6.02
N LEU A 180 -17.55 -7.47 6.17
CA LEU A 180 -17.58 -8.52 7.19
C LEU A 180 -16.19 -8.60 7.83
N ILE A 181 -16.16 -8.79 9.15
CA ILE A 181 -14.91 -8.95 9.90
C ILE A 181 -14.87 -10.36 10.48
N TYR A 182 -13.81 -11.08 10.18
CA TYR A 182 -13.58 -12.45 10.63
C TYR A 182 -12.35 -12.53 11.52
N SER A 183 -12.46 -13.30 12.59
CA SER A 183 -11.40 -13.60 13.54
C SER A 183 -11.33 -15.11 13.79
N ASP A 184 -10.36 -15.54 14.60
CA ASP A 184 -10.31 -16.89 15.17
C ASP A 184 -11.21 -17.05 16.40
N GLN A 185 -11.95 -16.01 16.76
CA GLN A 185 -12.95 -16.02 17.83
C GLN A 185 -14.06 -15.00 17.54
N GLU A 186 -15.30 -15.33 17.92
CA GLU A 186 -16.43 -14.41 17.85
C GLU A 186 -16.28 -13.30 18.89
N ASP A 187 -16.62 -12.07 18.51
CA ASP A 187 -16.60 -10.90 19.39
C ASP A 187 -17.54 -9.80 18.84
N THR A 188 -17.69 -8.69 19.56
CA THR A 188 -18.39 -7.49 19.10
C THR A 188 -17.62 -6.24 19.50
N VAL A 189 -17.21 -5.44 18.52
CA VAL A 189 -16.45 -4.20 18.74
C VAL A 189 -17.29 -3.02 18.27
N ALA A 190 -17.55 -2.07 19.17
CA ALA A 190 -18.35 -0.87 18.86
C ALA A 190 -19.69 -1.18 18.16
N GLY A 191 -20.36 -2.27 18.54
CA GLY A 191 -21.63 -2.73 17.95
C GLY A 191 -21.50 -3.47 16.63
N VAL A 192 -20.28 -3.65 16.10
CA VAL A 192 -20.02 -4.44 14.89
C VAL A 192 -19.67 -5.88 15.25
N GLN A 193 -20.39 -6.82 14.65
CA GLN A 193 -20.16 -8.25 14.83
C GLN A 193 -18.83 -8.69 14.20
N ILE A 194 -18.03 -9.42 14.98
CA ILE A 194 -16.86 -10.14 14.51
C ILE A 194 -17.20 -11.63 14.47
N TYR A 195 -17.06 -12.26 13.30
CA TYR A 195 -17.43 -13.64 13.10
C TYR A 195 -16.24 -14.57 13.35
N ASP A 196 -16.48 -15.70 14.03
CA ASP A 196 -15.50 -16.76 14.14
C ASP A 196 -15.42 -17.55 12.82
N ALA A 197 -14.31 -17.40 12.10
CA ALA A 197 -14.08 -18.14 10.86
C ALA A 197 -13.84 -19.64 11.10
N LEU A 198 -13.52 -20.04 12.33
CA LEU A 198 -13.14 -21.42 12.66
C LEU A 198 -14.33 -22.28 13.13
N VAL A 199 -15.54 -21.71 13.22
CA VAL A 199 -16.76 -22.44 13.63
C VAL A 199 -16.93 -23.73 12.84
N ASN A 200 -16.74 -23.64 11.52
CA ASN A 200 -16.95 -24.74 10.60
C ASN A 200 -15.68 -25.54 10.28
N VAL A 201 -14.58 -25.36 11.02
CA VAL A 201 -13.44 -26.29 10.92
C VAL A 201 -13.78 -27.61 11.61
N SER A 202 -13.33 -28.73 11.05
CA SER A 202 -13.61 -30.07 11.57
C SER A 202 -13.25 -30.20 13.06
N PRO A 203 -14.09 -30.87 13.87
CA PRO A 203 -13.83 -31.08 15.30
C PRO A 203 -12.45 -31.67 15.57
N HIS A 204 -12.00 -32.63 14.76
CA HIS A 204 -10.68 -33.28 14.90
C HIS A 204 -9.53 -32.26 14.96
N TYR A 205 -9.54 -31.24 14.08
CA TYR A 205 -8.51 -30.21 14.10
C TYR A 205 -8.63 -29.32 15.33
N LYS A 206 -9.84 -28.84 15.62
CA LYS A 206 -10.08 -27.94 16.76
C LYS A 206 -9.70 -28.57 18.09
N THR A 207 -9.96 -29.86 18.28
CA THR A 207 -9.70 -30.57 19.54
C THR A 207 -8.27 -31.06 19.68
N HIS A 208 -7.65 -31.57 18.60
CA HIS A 208 -6.39 -32.32 18.71
C HIS A 208 -5.20 -31.70 17.98
N HIS A 209 -5.43 -30.87 16.97
CA HIS A 209 -4.31 -30.34 16.19
C HIS A 209 -3.56 -29.26 16.96
N ARG A 210 -2.22 -29.26 16.85
CA ARG A 210 -1.34 -28.32 17.55
C ARG A 210 -1.54 -26.87 17.13
N ASP A 211 -1.94 -26.63 15.88
CA ASP A 211 -2.18 -25.28 15.38
C ASP A 211 -3.39 -24.63 16.08
N PHE A 212 -4.29 -25.43 16.67
CA PHE A 212 -5.47 -24.98 17.42
C PHE A 212 -5.21 -24.83 18.93
N GLU A 213 -3.97 -24.92 19.40
CA GLU A 213 -3.64 -24.69 20.82
C GLU A 213 -4.06 -23.30 21.28
N LEU A 214 -3.79 -22.26 20.47
CA LEU A 214 -4.19 -20.89 20.77
C LEU A 214 -5.71 -20.74 20.79
N TYR A 215 -6.41 -21.31 19.81
CA TYR A 215 -7.87 -21.33 19.76
C TYR A 215 -8.49 -21.94 21.02
N ARG A 216 -8.02 -23.12 21.42
CA ARG A 216 -8.52 -23.79 22.64
C ARG A 216 -8.24 -22.96 23.89
N HIS A 217 -7.09 -22.29 23.95
CA HIS A 217 -6.74 -21.39 25.05
C HIS A 217 -7.65 -20.16 25.11
N GLN A 218 -7.93 -19.50 23.98
CA GLN A 218 -8.87 -18.38 23.86
C GLN A 218 -10.29 -18.78 24.27
N VAL A 219 -10.77 -19.96 23.84
CA VAL A 219 -12.07 -20.51 24.25
C VAL A 219 -12.12 -20.76 25.75
N ALA A 220 -11.05 -21.31 26.34
CA ALA A 220 -10.97 -21.56 27.77
C ALA A 220 -10.99 -20.28 28.62
N LEU A 221 -10.34 -19.20 28.14
CA LEU A 221 -10.41 -17.88 28.78
C LEU A 221 -11.83 -17.32 28.78
N ARG A 222 -12.53 -17.40 27.65
CA ARG A 222 -13.89 -16.89 27.51
C ARG A 222 -14.92 -17.66 28.34
N THR A 223 -14.85 -19.00 28.29
CA THR A 223 -15.79 -19.89 29.01
C THR A 223 -15.43 -20.06 30.49
N GLY A 224 -14.26 -19.58 30.90
CA GLY A 224 -13.68 -19.81 32.21
C GLY A 224 -14.34 -19.08 33.38
N GLY A 225 -15.09 -18.01 33.10
CA GLY A 225 -15.63 -17.08 34.10
C GLY A 225 -14.59 -16.03 34.57
N PRO A 226 -15.04 -14.97 35.27
CA PRO A 226 -14.15 -13.92 35.78
C PRO A 226 -13.06 -14.51 36.70
N GLY A 227 -11.79 -14.16 36.48
CA GLY A 227 -10.67 -14.56 37.33
C GLY A 227 -9.90 -15.82 36.91
N LYS A 228 -10.29 -16.53 35.85
CA LYS A 228 -9.42 -17.56 35.24
C LYS A 228 -8.38 -16.92 34.34
N THR A 229 -7.21 -16.64 34.89
CA THR A 229 -6.02 -16.24 34.12
C THR A 229 -5.24 -17.50 33.74
N THR A 230 -5.43 -17.99 32.51
CA THR A 230 -4.51 -18.98 31.94
C THR A 230 -3.48 -18.24 31.08
N ILE A 231 -2.19 -18.48 31.34
CA ILE A 231 -1.11 -17.93 30.51
C ILE A 231 -0.92 -18.87 29.32
N PHE A 232 -1.00 -18.33 28.10
CA PHE A 232 -0.64 -19.10 26.91
C PHE A 232 0.86 -19.42 26.98
N LYS A 233 1.20 -20.71 27.01
CA LYS A 233 2.59 -21.16 27.05
C LYS A 233 3.12 -21.25 25.61
N GLY A 234 3.63 -20.14 25.09
CA GLY A 234 4.26 -20.12 23.76
C GLY A 234 4.34 -18.73 23.14
N ASP A 235 4.95 -18.68 21.96
CA ASP A 235 5.00 -17.49 21.12
C ASP A 235 3.61 -17.26 20.47
N ILE A 236 2.86 -16.30 21.02
CA ILE A 236 1.49 -15.99 20.58
C ILE A 236 1.47 -15.57 19.11
N GLY A 237 2.48 -14.82 18.64
CA GLY A 237 2.58 -14.39 17.24
C GLY A 237 2.70 -15.58 16.29
N LYS A 238 3.62 -16.51 16.60
CA LYS A 238 3.76 -17.76 15.81
C LYS A 238 2.53 -18.66 15.91
N ALA A 239 1.89 -18.73 17.07
CA ALA A 239 0.69 -19.54 17.26
C ALA A 239 -0.50 -18.96 16.46
N GLY A 240 -0.68 -17.63 16.51
CA GLY A 240 -1.66 -16.91 15.71
C GLY A 240 -1.44 -17.12 14.22
N TRP A 241 -0.20 -17.02 13.74
CA TRP A 241 0.12 -17.28 12.33
C TRP A 241 -0.20 -18.71 11.88
N ARG A 242 0.11 -19.72 12.72
CA ARG A 242 -0.24 -21.12 12.41
C ARG A 242 -1.75 -21.34 12.35
N LEU A 243 -2.50 -20.67 13.22
CA LEU A 243 -3.95 -20.72 13.24
C LEU A 243 -4.57 -19.97 12.05
N ASP A 244 -3.93 -18.89 11.60
CA ASP A 244 -4.42 -18.00 10.54
C ASP A 244 -4.75 -18.73 9.23
N LYS A 245 -3.97 -19.77 8.91
CA LYS A 245 -4.16 -20.53 7.68
C LYS A 245 -5.58 -21.11 7.53
N TYR A 246 -6.24 -21.42 8.65
CA TYR A 246 -7.58 -22.04 8.66
C TYR A 246 -8.72 -21.04 8.45
N LYS A 247 -8.46 -19.72 8.45
CA LYS A 247 -9.52 -18.71 8.35
C LYS A 247 -9.94 -18.39 6.92
N PHE A 248 -9.04 -18.50 5.94
CA PHE A 248 -9.26 -18.01 4.57
C PHE A 248 -10.47 -18.64 3.87
N VAL A 249 -10.47 -19.98 3.73
CA VAL A 249 -11.54 -20.70 3.03
C VAL A 249 -12.87 -20.59 3.78
N PRO A 250 -12.96 -20.88 5.09
CA PRO A 250 -14.23 -20.76 5.82
C PRO A 250 -14.80 -19.34 5.83
N ALA A 251 -13.96 -18.31 6.01
CA ALA A 251 -14.41 -16.92 5.97
C ALA A 251 -15.00 -16.56 4.60
N LEU A 252 -14.36 -16.99 3.51
CA LEU A 252 -14.88 -16.75 2.16
C LEU A 252 -16.22 -17.46 1.92
N VAL A 253 -16.34 -18.71 2.34
CA VAL A 253 -17.57 -19.51 2.21
C VAL A 253 -18.72 -18.86 2.98
N ASP A 254 -18.48 -18.45 4.23
CA ASP A 254 -19.50 -17.77 5.04
C ASP A 254 -19.85 -16.39 4.45
N ALA A 255 -18.86 -15.62 3.99
CA ALA A 255 -19.08 -14.32 3.38
C ALA A 255 -19.93 -14.42 2.11
N TYR A 256 -19.66 -15.41 1.25
CA TYR A 256 -20.48 -15.67 0.06
C TYR A 256 -21.91 -16.06 0.41
N LYS A 257 -22.12 -16.90 1.43
CA LYS A 257 -23.47 -17.29 1.89
C LYS A 257 -24.29 -16.08 2.37
N ARG A 258 -23.65 -15.12 3.04
CA ARG A 258 -24.30 -13.90 3.55
C ARG A 258 -24.56 -12.87 2.46
N TYR A 259 -23.65 -12.75 1.50
CA TYR A 259 -23.70 -11.78 0.42
C TYR A 259 -23.46 -12.45 -0.94
N PRO A 260 -24.40 -13.28 -1.44
CA PRO A 260 -24.19 -14.08 -2.66
C PRO A 260 -24.22 -13.23 -3.95
N ASP A 261 -24.71 -12.00 -3.86
CA ASP A 261 -24.99 -11.17 -5.03
C ASP A 261 -23.96 -10.10 -5.39
N MET A 262 -22.91 -9.98 -4.58
CA MET A 262 -21.83 -9.02 -4.81
C MET A 262 -21.09 -9.33 -6.11
N GLU A 263 -20.70 -8.28 -6.84
CA GLU A 263 -19.90 -8.42 -8.05
C GLU A 263 -18.44 -8.75 -7.71
N TRP A 264 -17.94 -8.24 -6.59
CA TRP A 264 -16.57 -8.40 -6.14
C TRP A 264 -16.47 -8.71 -4.65
N TYR A 265 -15.54 -9.59 -4.30
CA TYR A 265 -15.18 -9.95 -2.94
C TYR A 265 -13.70 -9.63 -2.74
N VAL A 266 -13.41 -8.75 -1.79
CA VAL A 266 -12.06 -8.26 -1.51
C VAL A 266 -11.69 -8.69 -0.10
N MET A 267 -10.67 -9.52 0.05
CA MET A 267 -10.18 -9.99 1.34
C MET A 267 -8.82 -9.37 1.67
N VAL A 268 -8.69 -8.81 2.87
CA VAL A 268 -7.45 -8.21 3.41
C VAL A 268 -7.25 -8.56 4.88
N ASP A 269 -6.03 -8.40 5.38
CA ASP A 269 -5.77 -8.37 6.82
C ASP A 269 -6.06 -6.99 7.41
N CYS A 270 -6.40 -6.95 8.69
CA CYS A 270 -6.74 -5.74 9.44
C CYS A 270 -5.61 -4.71 9.61
N ASP A 271 -4.37 -5.01 9.22
CA ASP A 271 -3.24 -4.08 9.14
C ASP A 271 -2.97 -3.64 7.67
N THR A 272 -4.01 -3.65 6.84
CA THR A 272 -3.97 -3.19 5.45
C THR A 272 -4.92 -2.02 5.23
N TYR A 273 -4.37 -0.91 4.73
CA TYR A 273 -5.16 0.20 4.26
C TYR A 273 -5.44 0.03 2.78
N ILE A 274 -6.71 0.17 2.41
CA ILE A 274 -7.15 0.19 1.01
C ILE A 274 -7.47 1.64 0.67
N ILE A 275 -6.84 2.16 -0.38
CA ILE A 275 -7.27 3.42 -0.99
C ILE A 275 -8.55 3.10 -1.76
N TRP A 276 -9.67 3.20 -1.03
CA TRP A 276 -10.95 2.62 -1.43
C TRP A 276 -11.47 3.22 -2.72
N GLN A 277 -11.30 4.53 -2.89
CA GLN A 277 -11.64 5.23 -4.14
C GLN A 277 -10.92 4.64 -5.36
N ASN A 278 -9.61 4.37 -5.22
CA ASN A 278 -8.81 3.79 -6.28
C ASN A 278 -9.27 2.37 -6.61
N LEU A 279 -9.49 1.55 -5.57
CA LEU A 279 -9.89 0.16 -5.76
C LEU A 279 -11.24 0.07 -6.48
N VAL A 280 -12.24 0.84 -6.06
CA VAL A 280 -13.58 0.82 -6.66
C VAL A 280 -13.53 1.29 -8.12
N ARG A 281 -12.79 2.37 -8.41
CA ARG A 281 -12.59 2.85 -9.79
C ARG A 281 -11.96 1.78 -10.67
N TRP A 282 -10.94 1.09 -10.17
CA TRP A 282 -10.28 0.03 -10.92
C TRP A 282 -11.19 -1.18 -11.16
N LEU A 283 -11.92 -1.64 -10.14
CA LEU A 283 -12.86 -2.77 -10.29
C LEU A 283 -14.00 -2.47 -11.26
N ASN A 284 -14.44 -1.21 -11.36
CA ASN A 284 -15.44 -0.79 -12.37
C ASN A 284 -14.95 -0.91 -13.82
N THR A 285 -13.64 -1.06 -14.04
CA THR A 285 -13.07 -1.32 -15.38
C THR A 285 -13.05 -2.80 -15.76
N LEU A 286 -13.33 -3.69 -14.82
CA LEU A 286 -13.26 -5.14 -15.00
C LEU A 286 -14.66 -5.76 -15.10
N ASN A 287 -14.72 -6.93 -15.75
CA ASN A 287 -15.97 -7.67 -15.91
C ASN A 287 -16.12 -8.74 -14.83
N SER A 288 -17.02 -8.51 -13.87
CA SER A 288 -17.27 -9.46 -12.76
C SER A 288 -17.96 -10.77 -13.20
N SER A 289 -18.41 -10.87 -14.46
CA SER A 289 -18.92 -12.09 -15.08
C SER A 289 -17.81 -13.03 -15.58
N GLU A 290 -16.55 -12.58 -15.59
CA GLU A 290 -15.39 -13.44 -15.84
C GLU A 290 -14.85 -13.98 -14.52
N ALA A 291 -14.39 -15.23 -14.51
CA ALA A 291 -13.82 -15.86 -13.31
C ALA A 291 -12.42 -15.30 -13.03
N ILE A 292 -12.36 -14.24 -12.21
CA ILE A 292 -11.14 -13.50 -11.90
C ILE A 292 -10.76 -13.78 -10.45
N TYR A 293 -9.58 -14.36 -10.28
CA TYR A 293 -8.86 -14.48 -9.01
C TYR A 293 -7.58 -13.66 -9.11
N THR A 294 -7.42 -12.63 -8.28
CA THR A 294 -6.28 -11.72 -8.42
C THR A 294 -5.95 -10.95 -7.14
N GLY A 295 -4.93 -10.09 -7.16
CA GLY A 295 -4.52 -9.27 -6.01
C GLY A 295 -3.02 -8.97 -5.98
N ALA A 296 -2.47 -8.76 -4.78
CA ALA A 296 -1.04 -8.53 -4.58
C ALA A 296 -0.24 -9.80 -4.91
N PRO A 297 0.57 -9.84 -5.99
CA PRO A 297 1.17 -11.10 -6.42
C PRO A 297 2.28 -11.56 -5.46
N THR A 298 2.26 -12.84 -5.12
CA THR A 298 3.30 -13.54 -4.37
C THR A 298 3.52 -14.94 -4.94
N TRP A 299 4.62 -15.58 -4.56
CA TRP A 299 5.08 -16.83 -5.17
C TRP A 299 5.52 -17.83 -4.10
N THR A 300 5.15 -19.09 -4.31
CA THR A 300 5.92 -20.24 -3.81
C THR A 300 6.67 -20.85 -4.99
N ASP A 301 7.53 -21.83 -4.73
CA ASP A 301 8.22 -22.59 -5.79
C ASP A 301 7.26 -23.22 -6.82
N LYS A 302 5.97 -23.34 -6.51
CA LYS A 302 4.98 -24.10 -7.31
C LYS A 302 3.84 -23.26 -7.87
N GLN A 303 3.60 -22.05 -7.36
CA GLN A 303 2.38 -21.29 -7.69
C GLN A 303 2.51 -19.79 -7.45
N LEU A 304 1.99 -19.00 -8.40
CA LEU A 304 1.64 -17.59 -8.23
C LEU A 304 0.26 -17.47 -7.59
N PHE A 305 0.11 -16.62 -6.58
CA PHE A 305 -1.14 -16.36 -5.88
C PHE A 305 -1.21 -14.95 -5.32
N ALA A 306 -2.39 -14.56 -4.81
CA ALA A 306 -2.62 -13.28 -4.15
C ALA A 306 -2.18 -13.36 -2.68
N HIS A 307 -1.40 -12.38 -2.21
CA HIS A 307 -0.91 -12.28 -0.84
C HIS A 307 -2.07 -11.97 0.12
N GLY A 308 -2.21 -12.79 1.16
CA GLY A 308 -3.35 -12.74 2.08
C GLY A 308 -3.52 -11.44 2.86
N GLY A 309 -2.40 -10.79 3.19
CA GLY A 309 -2.44 -9.50 3.88
C GLY A 309 -2.84 -8.36 2.96
N ALA A 310 -2.19 -8.26 1.81
CA ALA A 310 -2.17 -7.05 0.98
C ALA A 310 -3.29 -6.96 -0.06
N GLY A 311 -4.16 -7.97 -0.12
CA GLY A 311 -5.36 -7.96 -0.95
C GLY A 311 -5.50 -9.19 -1.83
N ILE A 312 -6.62 -9.89 -1.65
CA ILE A 312 -7.14 -10.93 -2.52
C ILE A 312 -8.47 -10.45 -3.10
N ILE A 313 -8.65 -10.56 -4.41
CA ILE A 313 -9.82 -10.08 -5.14
C ILE A 313 -10.40 -11.25 -5.94
N MET A 314 -11.70 -11.45 -5.78
CA MET A 314 -12.45 -12.55 -6.38
C MET A 314 -13.74 -12.01 -7.00
N SER A 315 -14.02 -12.40 -8.25
CA SER A 315 -15.27 -12.01 -8.92
C SER A 315 -16.44 -12.91 -8.55
N LYS A 316 -17.66 -12.40 -8.76
CA LYS A 316 -18.90 -13.18 -8.63
C LYS A 316 -18.86 -14.48 -9.43
N ALA A 317 -18.40 -14.42 -10.67
CA ALA A 317 -18.33 -15.59 -11.54
C ALA A 317 -17.37 -16.66 -11.02
N LEU A 318 -16.22 -16.26 -10.46
CA LEU A 318 -15.29 -17.21 -9.83
C LEU A 318 -15.96 -17.92 -8.65
N LEU A 319 -16.59 -17.17 -7.74
CA LEU A 319 -17.18 -17.79 -6.54
C LEU A 319 -18.36 -18.69 -6.89
N LYS A 320 -19.18 -18.31 -7.89
CA LYS A 320 -20.25 -19.17 -8.43
C LYS A 320 -19.72 -20.49 -9.00
N ALA A 321 -18.57 -20.46 -9.66
CA ALA A 321 -17.95 -21.64 -10.25
C ALA A 321 -17.14 -22.50 -9.26
N THR A 322 -16.98 -22.03 -8.02
CA THR A 322 -16.10 -22.68 -7.03
C THR A 322 -16.80 -22.90 -5.69
N VAL A 323 -16.82 -21.89 -4.80
CA VAL A 323 -17.32 -22.02 -3.42
C VAL A 323 -18.84 -22.15 -3.32
N ALA A 324 -19.58 -21.86 -4.39
CA ALA A 324 -21.03 -21.93 -4.44
C ALA A 324 -21.58 -23.28 -4.92
N THR A 325 -20.72 -24.23 -5.33
CA THR A 325 -21.19 -25.50 -5.88
C THR A 325 -21.61 -26.46 -4.75
N PRO A 326 -22.63 -27.31 -4.96
CA PRO A 326 -23.04 -28.31 -3.97
C PRO A 326 -21.92 -29.28 -3.57
N GLU A 327 -20.96 -29.50 -4.47
CA GLU A 327 -19.82 -30.40 -4.29
C GLU A 327 -18.65 -29.72 -3.56
N TYR A 328 -18.74 -28.41 -3.27
CA TYR A 328 -17.67 -27.69 -2.58
C TYR A 328 -17.54 -28.16 -1.13
N ASP A 329 -16.58 -29.04 -0.90
CA ASP A 329 -16.16 -29.42 0.45
C ASP A 329 -15.13 -28.43 0.98
N GLN A 330 -15.56 -27.55 1.90
CA GLN A 330 -14.68 -26.62 2.59
C GLN A 330 -13.59 -27.33 3.43
N HIS A 331 -13.83 -28.58 3.86
CA HIS A 331 -12.92 -29.34 4.72
C HIS A 331 -11.77 -29.99 3.96
N ARG A 332 -11.91 -30.15 2.64
CA ARG A 332 -10.87 -30.71 1.75
C ARG A 332 -9.49 -30.08 1.95
N TRP A 333 -9.46 -28.82 2.37
CA TRP A 333 -8.25 -27.99 2.47
C TRP A 333 -7.61 -27.99 3.87
N GLU A 334 -8.28 -28.55 4.89
CA GLU A 334 -7.81 -28.50 6.29
C GLU A 334 -6.49 -29.28 6.50
N GLY A 335 -6.24 -30.29 5.66
CA GLY A 335 -5.02 -31.12 5.69
C GLY A 335 -3.83 -30.57 4.92
N GLU A 336 -3.94 -29.39 4.31
CA GLU A 336 -2.82 -28.78 3.59
C GLU A 336 -1.63 -28.50 4.52
N LYS A 337 -0.44 -28.95 4.10
CA LYS A 337 0.78 -28.91 4.91
C LYS A 337 1.44 -27.53 4.95
N THR A 338 1.01 -26.60 4.10
CA THR A 338 1.54 -25.23 4.07
C THR A 338 1.09 -24.44 5.29
N SER A 339 1.88 -23.46 5.71
CA SER A 339 1.50 -22.47 6.73
C SER A 339 0.82 -21.24 6.13
N PHE A 340 0.66 -21.16 4.81
CA PHE A 340 0.16 -19.99 4.09
C PHE A 340 -1.32 -20.20 3.70
N GLY A 341 -2.25 -19.61 4.44
CA GLY A 341 -3.69 -19.78 4.18
C GLY A 341 -4.17 -19.17 2.86
N ASP A 342 -3.52 -18.10 2.42
CA ASP A 342 -3.70 -17.51 1.09
C ASP A 342 -3.30 -18.47 -0.03
N HIS A 343 -2.21 -19.22 0.16
CA HIS A 343 -1.83 -20.31 -0.75
C HIS A 343 -2.85 -21.45 -0.74
N VAL A 344 -3.39 -21.82 0.43
CA VAL A 344 -4.47 -22.82 0.54
C VAL A 344 -5.69 -22.38 -0.28
N LEU A 345 -6.11 -21.12 -0.12
CA LEU A 345 -7.22 -20.56 -0.89
C LEU A 345 -6.92 -20.54 -2.40
N ALA A 346 -5.73 -20.11 -2.79
CA ALA A 346 -5.31 -20.09 -4.20
C ALA A 346 -5.28 -21.50 -4.82
N LYS A 347 -4.81 -22.49 -4.05
CA LYS A 347 -4.83 -23.89 -4.47
C LYS A 347 -6.26 -24.40 -4.64
N SER A 348 -7.19 -23.98 -3.78
CA SER A 348 -8.60 -24.36 -3.89
C SER A 348 -9.24 -23.95 -5.22
N PHE A 349 -8.87 -22.78 -5.74
CA PHE A 349 -9.30 -22.33 -7.06
C PHE A 349 -8.54 -23.04 -8.19
N LYS A 350 -7.22 -23.19 -8.04
CA LYS A 350 -6.36 -23.79 -9.07
C LYS A 350 -6.73 -25.25 -9.35
N ASP A 351 -7.07 -26.03 -8.32
CA ASP A 351 -7.51 -27.42 -8.46
C ASP A 351 -8.83 -27.55 -9.25
N LEU A 352 -9.60 -26.47 -9.35
CA LEU A 352 -10.82 -26.35 -10.16
C LEU A 352 -10.59 -25.67 -11.52
N GLY A 353 -9.33 -25.43 -11.89
CA GLY A 353 -8.95 -24.82 -13.17
C GLY A 353 -8.86 -23.29 -13.16
N PHE A 354 -9.08 -22.64 -12.01
CA PHE A 354 -9.03 -21.18 -11.90
C PHE A 354 -7.71 -20.70 -11.30
N GLY A 355 -6.80 -20.27 -12.17
CA GLY A 355 -5.48 -19.74 -11.77
C GLY A 355 -5.51 -18.24 -11.43
N PHE A 356 -4.39 -17.75 -10.91
CA PHE A 356 -4.19 -16.32 -10.68
C PHE A 356 -4.21 -15.55 -12.00
N TRP A 357 -5.14 -14.61 -12.12
CA TRP A 357 -5.22 -13.68 -13.24
C TRP A 357 -4.09 -12.66 -13.12
N ARG A 358 -3.15 -12.71 -14.09
CA ARG A 358 -1.94 -11.88 -14.11
C ARG A 358 -2.06 -10.82 -15.17
N SER A 359 -1.83 -9.56 -14.78
CA SER A 359 -1.51 -8.47 -15.71
C SER A 359 -0.23 -7.76 -15.27
N GLU A 360 0.45 -7.09 -16.21
CA GLU A 360 1.69 -6.36 -15.89
C GLU A 360 1.41 -5.18 -14.96
N THR A 361 0.30 -4.48 -15.19
CA THR A 361 -0.19 -3.38 -14.33
C THR A 361 -0.36 -3.82 -12.88
N MET A 362 -0.89 -5.02 -12.65
CA MET A 362 -1.23 -5.48 -11.31
C MET A 362 -0.06 -5.71 -10.37
N LYS A 363 1.11 -6.09 -10.90
CA LYS A 363 2.31 -6.26 -10.06
C LYS A 363 2.75 -4.99 -9.36
N LEU A 364 2.21 -3.85 -9.78
CA LEU A 364 2.74 -2.53 -9.51
C LEU A 364 1.73 -1.64 -8.78
N ILE A 365 0.52 -2.12 -8.47
CA ILE A 365 -0.53 -1.28 -7.85
C ILE A 365 -0.92 -1.75 -6.45
N PHE A 366 -0.69 -3.01 -6.08
CA PHE A 366 -0.92 -3.52 -4.71
C PHE A 366 0.41 -3.59 -3.97
N GLN A 367 0.56 -2.90 -2.83
CA GLN A 367 1.79 -2.91 -2.04
C GLN A 367 1.63 -3.78 -0.79
N ARG A 368 2.71 -4.49 -0.45
CA ARG A 368 2.82 -5.31 0.77
C ARG A 368 3.59 -4.56 1.87
N GLU A 369 4.01 -3.35 1.54
CA GLU A 369 4.87 -2.52 2.35
C GLU A 369 4.09 -1.31 2.88
N PRO A 370 4.44 -0.81 4.09
CA PRO A 370 3.98 0.50 4.56
C PRO A 370 4.67 1.64 3.78
N PRO A 371 4.16 2.89 3.84
CA PRO A 371 4.66 4.01 3.03
C PRO A 371 6.19 4.23 3.07
N ASP A 372 6.82 4.06 4.23
CA ASP A 372 8.26 4.20 4.46
C ASP A 372 9.09 3.08 3.80
N MET A 373 8.47 1.92 3.58
CA MET A 373 9.10 0.74 2.97
C MET A 373 8.71 0.53 1.50
N VAL A 374 7.80 1.33 0.96
CA VAL A 374 7.50 1.35 -0.48
C VAL A 374 8.73 1.82 -1.27
N THR A 375 8.93 1.19 -2.43
CA THR A 375 9.95 1.60 -3.40
C THR A 375 9.35 2.61 -4.38
N TYR A 376 9.74 3.87 -4.24
CA TYR A 376 9.39 4.96 -5.15
C TYR A 376 10.44 5.06 -6.26
N ARG A 377 9.98 4.85 -7.50
CA ARG A 377 10.83 4.82 -8.69
C ARG A 377 10.03 5.30 -9.89
N GLU A 378 10.74 5.77 -10.92
CA GLU A 378 10.17 6.31 -12.15
C GLU A 378 9.07 5.43 -12.76
N ASP A 379 9.26 4.10 -12.80
CA ASP A 379 8.27 3.19 -13.38
C ASP A 379 6.94 3.18 -12.61
N ARG A 380 6.93 3.47 -11.31
CA ARG A 380 5.71 3.44 -10.47
C ARG A 380 5.16 4.83 -10.16
N TRP A 381 5.94 5.88 -10.36
CA TRP A 381 5.62 7.25 -9.94
C TRP A 381 4.20 7.69 -10.30
N CYS A 382 3.81 7.49 -11.57
CA CYS A 382 2.52 7.88 -12.11
C CYS A 382 1.44 6.79 -12.02
N ARG A 383 1.73 5.65 -11.39
CA ARG A 383 0.78 4.52 -11.28
C ARG A 383 -0.11 4.70 -10.05
N PRO A 384 -1.33 4.15 -10.09
CA PRO A 384 -2.18 4.12 -8.91
C PRO A 384 -1.60 3.18 -7.85
N ILE A 385 -1.90 3.48 -6.60
CA ILE A 385 -1.62 2.60 -5.46
C ILE A 385 -2.96 2.19 -4.82
N MET A 386 -3.15 0.89 -4.61
CA MET A 386 -4.42 0.30 -4.17
C MET A 386 -4.39 -0.04 -2.68
N THR A 387 -3.29 -0.64 -2.23
CA THR A 387 -3.13 -1.12 -0.86
C THR A 387 -1.75 -0.83 -0.31
N LEU A 388 -1.69 -0.63 1.00
CA LEU A 388 -0.50 -0.52 1.84
C LEU A 388 -0.70 -1.45 3.04
N HIS A 389 0.34 -2.17 3.46
CA HIS A 389 0.21 -3.27 4.44
C HIS A 389 1.26 -3.14 5.55
N HIS A 390 1.09 -3.91 6.64
CA HIS A 390 1.87 -3.84 7.88
C HIS A 390 1.75 -2.50 8.63
N LEU A 391 0.55 -1.90 8.58
CA LEU A 391 0.28 -0.61 9.20
C LEU A 391 -0.15 -0.77 10.65
N ASP A 392 0.30 0.16 11.49
CA ASP A 392 -0.29 0.35 12.82
C ASP A 392 -1.56 1.22 12.78
N ALA A 393 -2.23 1.37 13.92
CA ALA A 393 -3.45 2.16 14.02
C ALA A 393 -3.24 3.66 13.74
N ARG A 394 -2.05 4.20 14.05
CA ARG A 394 -1.73 5.61 13.78
C ARG A 394 -1.56 5.83 12.28
N GLU A 395 -0.79 4.97 11.61
CA GLU A 395 -0.55 5.05 10.17
C GLU A 395 -1.84 4.87 9.38
N MET A 396 -2.71 3.93 9.78
CA MET A 396 -4.06 3.79 9.24
C MET A 396 -4.88 5.08 9.32
N GLY A 397 -4.87 5.75 10.49
CA GLY A 397 -5.54 7.03 10.68
C GLY A 397 -4.96 8.15 9.81
N MET A 398 -3.63 8.19 9.65
CA MET A 398 -2.98 9.16 8.77
C MET A 398 -3.32 8.93 7.30
N LEU A 399 -3.33 7.68 6.84
CA LEU A 399 -3.73 7.33 5.47
C LEU A 399 -5.20 7.65 5.20
N TYR A 400 -6.05 7.48 6.21
CA TYR A 400 -7.45 7.89 6.13
C TYR A 400 -7.62 9.40 5.89
N GLU A 401 -6.99 10.23 6.73
CA GLU A 401 -7.08 11.68 6.57
C GLU A 401 -6.39 12.15 5.29
N PHE A 402 -5.31 11.50 4.87
CA PHE A 402 -4.67 11.75 3.58
C PHE A 402 -5.60 11.48 2.40
N GLU A 403 -6.22 10.28 2.32
CA GLU A 403 -7.12 9.95 1.20
C GLU A 403 -8.31 10.92 1.16
N LYS A 404 -8.84 11.28 2.33
CA LYS A 404 -9.91 12.25 2.49
C LYS A 404 -9.48 13.67 2.08
N ALA A 405 -8.24 14.07 2.31
CA ALA A 405 -7.75 15.37 1.86
C ALA A 405 -7.50 15.41 0.34
N MET A 406 -7.03 14.31 -0.24
CA MET A 406 -6.67 14.26 -1.66
C MET A 406 -7.88 14.12 -2.59
N MET A 407 -8.85 13.25 -2.24
CA MET A 407 -10.08 12.90 -2.97
C MET A 407 -10.21 13.46 -4.40
N PRO A 408 -9.46 12.94 -5.38
CA PRO A 408 -9.46 13.52 -6.71
C PRO A 408 -10.78 13.22 -7.43
N GLU A 409 -11.42 14.23 -8.02
CA GLU A 409 -12.68 14.07 -8.76
C GLU A 409 -12.53 13.04 -9.89
N GLU A 410 -11.39 13.05 -10.59
CA GLU A 410 -11.03 12.10 -11.65
C GLU A 410 -9.65 11.47 -11.39
N GLY A 411 -9.39 10.31 -12.00
CA GLY A 411 -8.10 9.63 -11.91
C GLY A 411 -7.91 8.79 -10.64
N TYR A 412 -6.67 8.69 -10.16
CA TYR A 412 -6.29 7.87 -9.02
C TYR A 412 -5.29 8.60 -8.14
N ILE A 413 -5.28 8.29 -6.85
CA ILE A 413 -4.14 8.56 -5.96
C ILE A 413 -2.97 7.67 -6.40
N LYS A 414 -1.78 8.27 -6.54
CA LYS A 414 -0.58 7.66 -7.13
C LYS A 414 0.52 7.45 -6.10
N TYR A 415 1.58 6.77 -6.50
CA TYR A 415 2.81 6.68 -5.71
C TYR A 415 3.40 8.05 -5.38
N ALA A 416 3.38 8.98 -6.35
CA ALA A 416 3.85 10.35 -6.15
C ALA A 416 3.11 11.04 -4.99
N ASP A 417 1.79 10.89 -4.91
CA ASP A 417 0.99 11.54 -3.86
C ASP A 417 1.35 11.00 -2.46
N ILE A 418 1.58 9.69 -2.34
CA ILE A 418 2.05 9.08 -1.08
C ILE A 418 3.48 9.56 -0.75
N TYR A 419 4.36 9.60 -1.75
CA TYR A 419 5.73 10.07 -1.57
C TYR A 419 5.78 11.52 -1.07
N ASP A 420 5.08 12.42 -1.74
CA ASP A 420 5.05 13.84 -1.42
C ASP A 420 4.55 14.08 0.01
N TYR A 421 3.48 13.37 0.39
CA TYR A 421 2.86 13.54 1.70
C TYR A 421 3.66 12.90 2.83
N PHE A 422 4.08 11.65 2.66
CA PHE A 422 4.66 10.87 3.75
C PHE A 422 6.19 10.88 3.78
N ILE A 423 6.88 11.08 2.66
CA ILE A 423 8.31 10.75 2.53
C ILE A 423 9.18 11.96 2.22
N ALA A 424 8.77 12.81 1.26
CA ALA A 424 9.63 13.85 0.69
C ALA A 424 10.26 14.78 1.75
N HIS A 425 9.47 15.19 2.75
CA HIS A 425 9.91 16.10 3.82
C HIS A 425 10.89 15.49 4.82
N GLN A 426 11.05 14.16 4.81
CA GLN A 426 11.95 13.43 5.71
C GLN A 426 13.32 13.14 5.08
N LEU A 427 13.48 13.35 3.77
CA LEU A 427 14.71 12.98 3.08
C LEU A 427 15.84 13.96 3.37
N THR A 428 16.97 13.43 3.80
CA THR A 428 18.20 14.19 3.99
C THR A 428 19.36 13.60 3.17
N PRO A 429 20.42 14.39 2.88
CA PRO A 429 21.60 13.88 2.20
C PRO A 429 22.34 12.77 2.96
N GLU A 430 22.18 12.73 4.28
CA GLU A 430 22.80 11.74 5.16
C GLU A 430 21.94 11.55 6.44
N LEU A 431 21.74 10.29 6.83
CA LEU A 431 21.06 9.82 8.02
C LEU A 431 21.96 8.80 8.75
N PRO A 432 22.44 9.12 9.96
CA PRO A 432 23.15 8.14 10.79
C PRO A 432 22.18 7.11 11.36
N SER A 433 22.67 5.89 11.59
CA SER A 433 21.92 4.77 12.15
C SER A 433 20.61 4.46 11.40
N TRP A 434 20.68 4.48 10.07
CA TRP A 434 19.50 4.39 9.20
C TRP A 434 19.77 3.50 7.99
N ASP A 435 18.84 2.59 7.69
CA ASP A 435 18.89 1.69 6.54
C ASP A 435 17.73 1.98 5.57
N ASN A 436 18.04 2.73 4.51
CA ASN A 436 17.13 3.02 3.39
C ASN A 436 16.98 1.84 2.40
N ASN A 437 17.58 0.68 2.70
CA ASN A 437 17.51 -0.55 1.92
C ASN A 437 18.00 -0.42 0.46
N ALA A 438 18.89 0.54 0.17
CA ALA A 438 19.57 0.64 -1.13
C ALA A 438 20.25 -0.71 -1.49
N ARG A 439 19.97 -1.23 -2.69
CA ARG A 439 20.34 -2.62 -3.04
C ARG A 439 20.48 -2.91 -4.53
N SER A 440 20.43 -1.90 -5.39
CA SER A 440 20.52 -2.03 -6.85
C SER A 440 21.95 -2.36 -7.30
N VAL A 441 22.94 -1.66 -6.75
CA VAL A 441 24.38 -1.96 -6.94
C VAL A 441 25.01 -2.21 -5.57
N LYS A 442 25.94 -3.15 -5.47
CA LYS A 442 26.54 -3.56 -4.20
C LYS A 442 28.06 -3.70 -4.35
N TYR A 443 28.78 -3.24 -3.34
CA TYR A 443 30.23 -3.35 -3.21
C TYR A 443 30.56 -3.94 -1.84
N ARG A 444 31.45 -4.91 -1.80
CA ARG A 444 31.89 -5.61 -0.59
C ARG A 444 33.40 -5.60 -0.47
N ARG A 445 33.91 -5.62 0.75
CA ARG A 445 35.34 -5.83 1.04
C ARG A 445 35.93 -7.07 0.36
N SER A 446 35.11 -8.11 0.18
CA SER A 446 35.49 -9.36 -0.48
C SER A 446 35.49 -9.29 -2.01
N ASP A 447 34.96 -8.23 -2.61
CA ASP A 447 34.89 -8.13 -4.06
C ASP A 447 36.30 -7.98 -4.64
N PRO A 448 36.58 -8.54 -5.84
CA PRO A 448 37.87 -8.37 -6.48
C PRO A 448 38.15 -6.88 -6.65
N THR A 449 39.20 -6.38 -6.02
CA THR A 449 39.62 -5.00 -6.24
C THR A 449 40.14 -4.90 -7.67
N PRO A 450 39.68 -3.91 -8.47
CA PRO A 450 40.50 -3.39 -9.56
C PRO A 450 41.90 -3.05 -9.02
N ASN A 451 42.89 -2.73 -9.86
CA ASN A 451 44.22 -2.28 -9.42
C ASN A 451 44.21 -0.98 -8.58
N ASP A 452 43.04 -0.54 -8.12
CA ASP A 452 42.83 0.61 -7.27
C ASP A 452 43.19 0.30 -5.81
N PRO A 453 43.83 1.26 -5.12
CA PRO A 453 44.04 1.21 -3.68
C PRO A 453 42.75 0.93 -2.88
N PRO A 454 42.78 0.08 -1.83
CA PRO A 454 41.58 -0.26 -1.04
C PRO A 454 40.87 0.94 -0.40
N ASP A 455 41.61 2.02 -0.09
CA ASP A 455 41.10 3.27 0.48
C ASP A 455 40.24 4.11 -0.49
N ARG A 456 40.16 3.71 -1.77
CA ARG A 456 39.26 4.31 -2.77
C ARG A 456 38.04 3.46 -3.09
N ALA A 457 37.95 2.26 -2.51
CA ALA A 457 36.84 1.37 -2.80
C ALA A 457 35.53 1.92 -2.21
N PRO A 458 34.38 1.78 -2.89
CA PRO A 458 33.10 2.28 -2.39
C PRO A 458 32.69 1.73 -1.01
N TRP A 459 33.15 0.54 -0.65
CA TRP A 459 32.86 -0.09 0.65
C TRP A 459 33.76 0.40 1.79
N TYR A 460 34.83 1.14 1.50
CA TYR A 460 35.86 1.51 2.47
C TYR A 460 35.32 2.42 3.58
N ASP A 461 34.68 3.53 3.18
CA ASP A 461 34.02 4.48 4.06
C ASP A 461 32.73 5.03 3.42
N LYS A 462 31.99 5.82 4.20
CA LYS A 462 30.70 6.39 3.76
C LYS A 462 30.88 7.41 2.64
N GLU A 463 31.96 8.18 2.65
CA GLU A 463 32.28 9.19 1.64
C GLU A 463 32.52 8.56 0.26
N ASN A 464 33.26 7.46 0.21
CA ASN A 464 33.47 6.69 -1.02
C ASN A 464 32.18 6.06 -1.53
N CYS A 465 31.33 5.54 -0.63
CA CYS A 465 30.03 5.00 -1.01
C CYS A 465 29.12 6.06 -1.63
N ARG A 466 29.06 7.24 -1.02
CA ARG A 466 28.35 8.41 -1.55
C ARG A 466 28.92 8.84 -2.90
N THR A 467 30.24 8.93 -3.02
CA THR A 467 30.92 9.31 -4.27
C THR A 467 30.59 8.31 -5.40
N ALA A 468 30.50 7.01 -5.10
CA ALA A 468 30.06 6.01 -6.06
C ALA A 468 28.60 6.23 -6.50
N CYS A 469 27.72 6.66 -5.59
CA CYS A 469 26.35 7.05 -5.92
C CYS A 469 26.31 8.29 -6.82
N GLU A 470 27.12 9.30 -6.51
CA GLU A 470 27.27 10.51 -7.33
C GLU A 470 27.79 10.18 -8.73
N ALA A 471 28.70 9.22 -8.87
CA ALA A 471 29.19 8.76 -10.18
C ALA A 471 28.15 7.96 -10.98
N TRP A 472 27.22 7.27 -10.30
CA TRP A 472 26.16 6.52 -10.97
C TRP A 472 24.95 7.41 -11.22
N GLU A 473 24.74 7.84 -12.47
CA GLU A 473 23.71 8.81 -12.89
C GLU A 473 22.29 8.48 -12.37
N ARG A 474 21.94 7.19 -12.31
CA ARG A 474 20.62 6.72 -11.85
C ARG A 474 20.49 6.60 -10.33
N CYS A 475 21.56 6.84 -9.57
CA CYS A 475 21.54 6.67 -8.13
C CYS A 475 20.68 7.76 -7.46
N LEU A 476 19.70 7.32 -6.68
CA LEU A 476 18.83 8.16 -5.86
C LEU A 476 19.12 8.00 -4.35
N ALA A 477 19.72 6.87 -3.96
CA ALA A 477 19.98 6.56 -2.56
C ALA A 477 21.25 5.72 -2.41
N TRP A 478 21.95 5.87 -1.29
CA TRP A 478 23.11 5.05 -0.94
C TRP A 478 23.02 4.61 0.53
N ARG A 479 23.66 3.50 0.87
CA ARG A 479 23.88 3.06 2.25
C ARG A 479 25.26 2.43 2.40
N TRP A 480 25.85 2.66 3.55
CA TRP A 480 27.15 2.14 3.94
C TRP A 480 27.07 1.51 5.33
N GLU A 481 27.71 0.37 5.48
CA GLU A 481 28.06 -0.28 6.75
C GLU A 481 29.48 -0.83 6.61
N GLU A 482 30.13 -1.22 7.70
CA GLU A 482 31.54 -1.60 7.66
C GLU A 482 31.84 -2.69 6.60
N GLY A 483 32.66 -2.36 5.59
CA GLY A 483 33.03 -3.28 4.53
C GLY A 483 31.93 -3.54 3.49
N TYR A 484 30.86 -2.75 3.47
CA TYR A 484 29.75 -2.89 2.52
C TYR A 484 29.16 -1.54 2.12
N CYS A 485 29.02 -1.33 0.81
CA CYS A 485 28.30 -0.20 0.24
C CYS A 485 27.21 -0.71 -0.70
N ALA A 486 26.04 -0.08 -0.69
CA ALA A 486 25.01 -0.34 -1.67
C ALA A 486 24.33 0.93 -2.17
N LEU A 487 24.04 0.95 -3.46
CA LEU A 487 23.40 2.06 -4.17
C LEU A 487 21.99 1.65 -4.61
N GLY A 488 21.08 2.61 -4.72
CA GLY A 488 19.70 2.42 -5.13
C GLY A 488 19.30 3.39 -6.23
N ASP A 489 18.66 2.89 -7.28
CA ASP A 489 17.97 3.68 -8.33
C ASP A 489 16.49 3.92 -7.99
N PHE A 490 16.19 3.96 -6.69
CA PHE A 490 14.87 4.16 -6.14
C PHE A 490 15.00 4.84 -4.78
N VAL A 491 13.90 5.45 -4.33
CA VAL A 491 13.77 5.96 -2.98
C VAL A 491 12.94 4.96 -2.17
N GLN A 492 13.46 4.56 -1.02
CA GLN A 492 12.75 3.87 0.04
C GLN A 492 13.22 4.55 1.32
N PHE A 493 12.30 5.03 2.16
CA PHE A 493 12.73 5.76 3.36
C PHE A 493 13.48 4.82 4.28
N GLY A 494 12.90 3.65 4.57
CA GLY A 494 13.55 2.61 5.36
C GLY A 494 13.31 2.81 6.85
N LYS A 495 14.25 2.32 7.66
CA LYS A 495 14.10 2.27 9.13
C LYS A 495 15.43 2.43 9.86
N GLY A 496 15.34 2.76 11.13
CA GLY A 496 16.50 2.83 12.02
C GLY A 496 17.25 1.49 12.10
N ARG A 497 18.58 1.56 11.95
CA ARG A 497 19.49 0.41 12.11
C ARG A 497 20.88 0.89 12.51
N GLU A 498 21.32 0.50 13.71
CA GLU A 498 22.67 0.81 14.20
C GLU A 498 23.75 0.24 13.27
N GLY A 499 24.86 0.97 13.15
CA GLY A 499 26.01 0.59 12.31
C GLY A 499 25.81 0.83 10.81
N VAL A 500 24.66 1.37 10.40
CA VAL A 500 24.39 1.75 9.00
C VAL A 500 24.25 3.26 8.89
N VAL A 501 24.90 3.85 7.91
CA VAL A 501 24.68 5.24 7.49
C VAL A 501 24.11 5.20 6.09
N SER A 502 23.08 5.99 5.83
CA SER A 502 22.49 6.07 4.50
C SER A 502 22.20 7.50 4.10
N GLY A 503 21.95 7.74 2.83
CA GLY A 503 21.70 9.08 2.32
C GLY A 503 20.90 9.06 1.02
N PHE A 504 20.28 10.20 0.73
CA PHE A 504 19.47 10.40 -0.46
C PHE A 504 20.09 11.49 -1.34
N MET A 505 20.04 11.29 -2.66
CA MET A 505 20.46 12.28 -3.63
C MET A 505 19.34 13.31 -3.84
N VAL A 506 19.03 14.10 -2.80
CA VAL A 506 17.84 14.99 -2.76
C VAL A 506 17.73 15.90 -3.97
N GLY A 507 18.86 16.43 -4.47
CA GLY A 507 18.88 17.23 -5.70
C GLY A 507 18.39 16.47 -6.93
N ARG A 508 18.76 15.19 -7.09
CA ARG A 508 18.29 14.34 -8.20
C ARG A 508 16.82 13.96 -8.05
N ILE A 509 16.38 13.73 -6.82
CA ILE A 509 15.00 13.31 -6.55
C ILE A 509 14.02 14.45 -6.85
N GLY A 510 14.34 15.69 -6.45
CA GLY A 510 13.55 16.86 -6.82
C GLY A 510 13.56 17.16 -8.33
N GLU A 511 14.63 16.77 -9.04
CA GLU A 511 14.66 16.80 -10.51
C GLU A 511 13.82 15.71 -11.15
N CYS A 512 13.63 14.53 -10.53
CA CYS A 512 12.72 13.50 -11.04
C CYS A 512 11.26 13.97 -11.07
N GLU A 513 10.84 14.80 -10.10
CA GLU A 513 9.54 15.47 -10.16
C GLU A 513 9.44 16.34 -11.43
N LEU A 514 10.48 17.13 -11.73
CA LEU A 514 10.54 18.04 -12.89
C LEU A 514 10.71 17.32 -14.24
N PHE A 515 11.49 16.24 -14.30
CA PHE A 515 11.73 15.47 -15.51
C PHE A 515 10.45 14.79 -16.00
N ILE A 516 9.61 14.29 -15.08
CA ILE A 516 8.30 13.72 -15.43
C ILE A 516 7.38 14.79 -16.02
N PHE A 517 7.37 16.02 -15.47
CA PHE A 517 6.63 17.14 -16.07
C PHE A 517 7.14 17.51 -17.47
N SER A 518 8.46 17.46 -17.69
CA SER A 518 9.06 17.76 -18.99
C SER A 518 8.75 16.68 -20.05
N TYR A 519 8.73 15.40 -19.66
CA TYR A 519 8.44 14.27 -20.55
C TYR A 519 6.96 14.24 -20.95
N ILE A 520 6.04 14.55 -20.02
CA ILE A 520 4.61 14.72 -20.32
C ILE A 520 4.41 15.89 -21.30
N SER A 521 5.14 16.99 -21.11
CA SER A 521 5.08 18.13 -22.05
C SER A 521 5.60 17.75 -23.43
N TYR A 522 6.65 16.94 -23.52
CA TYR A 522 7.22 16.47 -24.79
C TYR A 522 6.27 15.49 -25.51
N CYS A 523 5.63 14.57 -24.80
CA CYS A 523 4.63 13.66 -25.38
C CYS A 523 3.37 14.41 -25.87
N CYS A 524 2.95 15.48 -25.19
CA CYS A 524 1.85 16.35 -25.66
C CYS A 524 2.21 17.11 -26.95
N VAL A 525 3.47 17.53 -27.12
CA VAL A 525 3.94 18.22 -28.33
C VAL A 525 4.09 17.25 -29.52
N VAL A 526 4.57 16.03 -29.28
CA VAL A 526 4.68 15.01 -30.34
C VAL A 526 3.31 14.47 -30.80
N SER A 527 2.28 14.52 -29.95
CA SER A 527 0.91 14.14 -30.36
C SER A 527 0.16 15.24 -31.12
N TYR A 528 0.72 16.44 -31.21
CA TYR A 528 0.11 17.61 -31.87
C TYR A 528 0.72 17.93 -33.25
N HIS A 529 1.76 17.19 -33.66
CA HIS A 529 2.37 17.23 -35.00
C HIS A 529 1.93 16.02 -35.82
#